data_AF-A0A4R1YU35-F1
#
_entry.id   AF-A0A4R1YU35-F1
#
_cell.length_a   1.000
_cell.length_b   1.000
_cell.length_c   1.000
_cell.angle_alpha   90.00
_cell.angle_beta   90.00
_cell.angle_gamma   90.00
#
_symmetry.space_group_name_H-M   'P 1'
#
loop_
_entity.id
_entity.type
_entity.pdbx_description
1 polymer ?
#
loop_
_entity_poly.entity_id
_entity_poly.type
_entity_poly.pdbx_seq_one_letter_code
_entity_poly.pdbx_strand_id
1 'polypeptide(L)'
;MSDTPDPNPNWKPAPEPGPRPGPSSRGSADAGPRDSRAVWIRGAWMLVLLILFSVAQTLLVATALLQFGWMLFTRQKNPHITEFGSRLGNWMAITARYLAVASEEKPFPWTAWK
;
A
#
# COMPACT_ATOMS: atom_id res chain seq x y z
N MET A 1 53.70 39.60 30.91
CA MET A 1 54.95 38.87 30.61
C MET A 1 54.54 37.62 29.85
N SER A 2 54.57 37.67 28.53
CA SER A 2 54.10 36.61 27.63
C SER A 2 55.25 35.64 27.39
N ASP A 3 55.13 34.40 27.89
CA ASP A 3 55.99 33.27 27.50
C ASP A 3 55.74 32.96 26.03
N THR A 4 56.58 33.52 25.15
CA THR A 4 56.73 33.03 23.79
C THR A 4 57.96 32.12 23.77
N PRO A 5 57.81 30.80 23.65
CA PRO A 5 58.95 29.90 23.50
C PRO A 5 59.73 30.24 22.22
N ASP A 6 61.06 30.26 22.31
CA ASP A 6 61.95 30.51 21.18
C ASP A 6 61.67 29.57 20.00
N PRO A 7 61.76 30.05 18.74
CA PRO A 7 61.49 29.23 17.57
C PRO A 7 62.60 28.18 17.39
N ASN A 8 62.21 26.90 17.52
CA ASN A 8 63.10 25.77 17.27
C ASN A 8 63.58 25.78 15.79
N PRO A 9 64.89 25.84 15.52
CA PRO A 9 65.45 25.97 14.17
C PRO A 9 65.26 24.74 13.26
N ASN A 10 64.68 23.64 13.78
CA ASN A 10 64.58 22.36 13.07
C ASN A 10 63.13 21.95 12.72
N TRP A 11 62.18 22.89 12.70
CA TRP A 11 60.81 22.60 12.32
C TRP A 11 60.69 22.40 10.80
N LYS A 12 60.12 21.27 10.37
CA LYS A 12 59.66 21.07 8.99
C LYS A 12 58.19 21.48 8.92
N PRO A 13 57.75 22.25 7.90
CA PRO A 13 56.33 22.55 7.75
C PRO A 13 55.52 21.27 7.60
N ALA A 14 54.38 21.21 8.29
CA ALA A 14 53.44 20.09 8.17
C ALA A 14 53.04 19.93 6.69
N PRO A 15 52.96 18.70 6.15
CA PRO A 15 52.50 18.49 4.77
C PRO A 15 51.11 19.08 4.62
N GLU A 16 50.89 19.87 3.56
CA GLU A 16 49.61 20.53 3.33
C GLU A 16 48.48 19.48 3.34
N PRO A 17 47.37 19.74 4.06
CA PRO A 17 46.21 18.86 3.97
C PRO A 17 45.72 18.87 2.53
N GLY A 18 45.74 17.69 1.89
CA GLY A 18 45.32 17.53 0.50
C GLY A 18 43.91 18.06 0.22
N PRO A 19 43.53 18.24 -1.06
CA PRO A 19 42.26 18.84 -1.44
C PRO A 19 41.11 18.14 -0.71
N ARG A 20 40.33 18.88 0.07
CA ARG A 20 39.16 18.32 0.75
C ARG A 20 38.22 17.75 -0.30
N PRO A 21 37.77 16.49 -0.19
CA PRO A 21 36.73 16.00 -1.08
C PRO A 21 35.51 16.91 -0.91
N GLY A 22 35.12 17.60 -1.98
CA GLY A 22 33.90 18.40 -1.99
C GLY A 22 32.67 17.51 -1.73
N PRO A 23 31.51 18.07 -1.34
CA PRO A 23 30.28 17.30 -1.25
C PRO A 23 30.05 16.67 -2.62
N SER A 24 30.14 15.34 -2.70
CA SER A 24 29.85 14.54 -3.87
C SER A 24 28.39 14.70 -4.22
N SER A 25 28.07 15.78 -4.93
CA SER A 25 26.74 16.00 -5.46
C SER A 25 26.50 15.04 -6.61
N ARG A 26 25.43 14.26 -6.45
CA ARG A 26 24.50 13.83 -7.51
C ARG A 26 24.87 12.54 -8.25
N GLY A 27 24.54 11.42 -7.60
CA GLY A 27 24.35 10.11 -8.22
C GLY A 27 23.00 9.51 -7.85
N SER A 28 21.91 10.26 -8.03
CA SER A 28 20.52 9.75 -7.91
C SER A 28 20.07 8.97 -9.16
N ALA A 29 21.00 8.39 -9.91
CA ALA A 29 20.77 7.85 -11.26
C ALA A 29 20.45 6.35 -11.29
N ASP A 30 20.01 5.76 -10.17
CA ASP A 30 19.65 4.34 -10.07
C ASP A 30 18.16 4.14 -9.75
N ALA A 31 17.26 4.89 -10.38
CA ALA A 31 15.84 4.49 -10.47
C ALA A 31 15.69 3.49 -11.64
N GLY A 32 16.21 2.28 -11.45
CA GLY A 32 16.16 1.23 -12.47
C GLY A 32 14.72 0.75 -12.77
N PRO A 33 14.45 0.08 -13.91
CA PRO A 33 13.12 -0.43 -14.33
C PRO A 33 12.41 -1.42 -13.37
N ARG A 34 12.99 -1.70 -12.20
CA ARG A 34 12.44 -2.63 -11.20
C ARG A 34 11.19 -2.09 -10.52
N ASP A 35 11.09 -0.77 -10.34
CA ASP A 35 9.96 -0.14 -9.66
C ASP A 35 8.69 -0.16 -10.52
N SER A 36 8.82 0.07 -11.84
CA SER A 36 7.68 0.05 -12.76
C SER A 36 6.96 -1.30 -12.74
N ARG A 37 7.69 -2.42 -12.76
CA ARG A 37 7.08 -3.77 -12.78
C ARG A 37 6.26 -4.05 -11.52
N ALA A 38 6.71 -3.60 -10.36
CA ALA A 38 5.99 -3.74 -9.10
C ALA A 38 4.69 -2.93 -9.08
N VAL A 39 4.72 -1.69 -9.62
CA VAL A 39 3.52 -0.83 -9.76
C VAL A 39 2.50 -1.43 -10.72
N TRP A 40 2.95 -1.94 -11.87
CA TRP A 40 2.07 -2.59 -12.86
C TRP A 40 1.40 -3.85 -12.30
N ILE A 41 2.13 -4.67 -11.53
CA ILE A 41 1.55 -5.85 -10.85
C ILE A 41 0.49 -5.44 -9.82
N ARG A 42 0.73 -4.37 -9.05
CA ARG A 42 -0.25 -3.84 -8.09
C ARG A 42 -1.51 -3.37 -8.82
N GLY A 43 -1.35 -2.66 -9.94
CA GLY A 43 -2.45 -2.21 -10.79
C GLY A 43 -3.26 -3.37 -11.41
N ALA A 44 -2.60 -4.44 -11.88
CA ALA A 44 -3.27 -5.62 -12.39
C ALA A 44 -4.16 -6.29 -11.31
N TRP A 45 -3.66 -6.39 -10.08
CA TRP A 45 -4.46 -6.89 -8.95
C TRP A 45 -5.63 -5.98 -8.60
N MET A 46 -5.46 -4.66 -8.66
CA MET A 46 -6.57 -3.72 -8.48
C MET A 46 -7.66 -3.93 -9.55
N LEU A 47 -7.29 -4.19 -10.80
CA LEU A 47 -8.25 -4.46 -11.87
C LEU A 47 -9.05 -5.75 -11.63
N VAL A 48 -8.38 -6.82 -11.20
CA VAL A 48 -9.06 -8.08 -10.81
C VAL A 48 -10.04 -7.83 -9.67
N LEU A 49 -9.64 -7.09 -8.65
CA LEU A 49 -10.51 -6.74 -7.52
C LEU A 49 -11.69 -5.87 -7.95
N LEU A 50 -11.51 -4.94 -8.90
CA LEU A 50 -12.60 -4.15 -9.49
C LEU A 50 -13.61 -5.03 -10.23
N ILE A 51 -13.14 -6.01 -10.99
CA ILE A 51 -14.02 -6.99 -11.67
C ILE A 51 -14.80 -7.79 -10.61
N LEU A 52 -14.12 -8.28 -9.58
CA LEU A 52 -14.76 -9.03 -8.50
C LEU A 52 -15.77 -8.17 -7.72
N PHE A 53 -15.48 -6.88 -7.55
CA PHE A 53 -16.38 -5.89 -6.94
C PHE A 53 -17.65 -5.70 -7.77
N SER A 54 -17.54 -5.65 -9.10
CA SER A 54 -18.70 -5.59 -10.01
C SER A 54 -19.58 -6.83 -9.91
N VAL A 55 -18.97 -8.02 -9.83
CA VAL A 55 -19.69 -9.28 -9.60
C VAL A 55 -20.40 -9.26 -8.24
N ALA A 56 -19.72 -8.82 -7.17
CA ALA A 56 -20.30 -8.71 -5.84
C ALA A 56 -21.47 -7.72 -5.80
N GLN A 57 -21.39 -6.59 -6.50
CA GLN A 57 -22.51 -5.66 -6.61
C GLN A 57 -23.73 -6.33 -7.27
N THR A 58 -23.52 -7.10 -8.33
CA THR A 58 -24.59 -7.86 -8.99
C THR A 58 -25.21 -8.90 -8.05
N LEU A 59 -24.37 -9.63 -7.31
CA LEU A 59 -24.83 -10.59 -6.29
C LEU A 59 -25.58 -9.90 -5.15
N LEU A 60 -25.17 -8.70 -4.74
CA LEU A 60 -25.85 -7.94 -3.70
C LEU A 60 -27.28 -7.57 -4.16
N VAL A 61 -27.42 -7.07 -5.38
CA VAL A 61 -28.73 -6.76 -5.97
C VAL A 61 -29.59 -8.02 -6.05
N ALA A 62 -29.04 -9.13 -6.56
CA ALA A 62 -29.76 -10.40 -6.62
C ALA A 62 -30.21 -10.88 -5.23
N THR A 63 -29.34 -10.80 -4.23
CA THR A 63 -29.63 -11.18 -2.84
C THR A 63 -30.71 -10.30 -2.24
N ALA A 64 -30.66 -8.98 -2.47
CA ALA A 64 -31.67 -8.04 -2.00
C ALA A 64 -33.03 -8.31 -2.64
N LEU A 65 -33.08 -8.59 -3.95
CA LEU A 65 -34.32 -8.97 -4.65
C LEU A 65 -34.87 -10.30 -4.12
N LEU A 66 -34.02 -11.29 -3.88
CA LEU A 66 -34.43 -12.59 -3.35
C LEU A 66 -34.99 -12.47 -1.93
N GLN A 67 -34.32 -11.70 -1.07
CA GLN A 67 -34.80 -11.39 0.29
C GLN A 67 -36.13 -10.64 0.25
N PHE A 68 -36.27 -9.63 -0.62
CA PHE A 68 -37.48 -8.85 -0.76
C PHE A 68 -38.65 -9.71 -1.26
N GLY A 69 -38.42 -10.54 -2.28
CA GLY A 69 -39.41 -11.50 -2.78
C GLY A 69 -39.82 -12.49 -1.69
N TRP A 70 -38.87 -13.05 -0.96
CA TRP A 70 -39.15 -13.96 0.15
C TRP A 70 -40.00 -13.31 1.24
N MET A 71 -39.69 -12.06 1.62
CA MET A 71 -40.47 -11.31 2.60
C MET A 71 -41.90 -11.04 2.10
N LEU A 72 -42.11 -10.85 0.80
CA LEU A 72 -43.42 -10.61 0.22
C LEU A 72 -44.33 -11.85 0.29
N PHE A 73 -43.78 -13.05 0.08
CA PHE A 73 -44.55 -14.30 0.14
C PHE A 73 -44.69 -14.85 1.56
N THR A 74 -43.60 -14.85 2.34
CA THR A 74 -43.51 -15.56 3.63
C THR A 74 -43.76 -14.63 4.83
N ARG A 75 -43.70 -13.29 4.65
CA ARG A 75 -43.67 -12.28 5.74
C ARG A 75 -42.59 -12.51 6.80
N GLN A 76 -41.60 -13.35 6.50
CA GLN A 76 -40.47 -13.63 7.36
C GLN A 76 -39.18 -13.38 6.60
N LYS A 77 -38.10 -13.06 7.31
CA LYS A 77 -36.77 -12.96 6.72
C LYS A 77 -36.13 -14.34 6.63
N ASN A 78 -35.40 -14.62 5.54
CA ASN A 78 -34.60 -15.84 5.46
C ASN A 78 -33.21 -15.58 6.10
N PRO A 79 -32.85 -16.29 7.19
CA PRO A 79 -31.58 -16.08 7.87
C PRO A 79 -30.37 -16.37 6.97
N HIS A 80 -30.45 -17.35 6.06
CA HIS A 80 -29.35 -17.71 5.17
C HIS A 80 -29.05 -16.62 4.14
N ILE A 81 -30.09 -16.03 3.54
CA ILE A 81 -29.94 -14.93 2.56
C ILE A 81 -29.39 -13.68 3.26
N THR A 82 -29.87 -13.41 4.47
CA THR A 82 -29.41 -12.29 5.30
C THR A 82 -27.94 -12.43 5.69
N GLU A 83 -27.54 -13.63 6.12
CA GLU A 83 -26.14 -13.93 6.46
C GLU A 83 -25.23 -13.79 5.24
N PHE A 84 -25.60 -14.38 4.09
CA PHE A 84 -24.83 -14.25 2.85
C PHE A 84 -24.64 -12.79 2.44
N GLY A 85 -25.73 -12.00 2.40
CA GLY A 85 -25.67 -10.59 2.06
C GLY A 85 -24.80 -9.76 3.00
N SER A 86 -24.82 -10.09 4.30
CA SER A 86 -23.99 -9.41 5.30
C SER A 86 -22.49 -9.68 5.10
N ARG A 87 -22.12 -10.94 4.84
CA ARG A 87 -20.73 -11.34 4.57
C ARG A 87 -20.21 -10.76 3.26
N LEU A 88 -21.06 -10.75 2.23
CA LEU A 88 -20.76 -10.10 0.95
C LEU A 88 -20.52 -8.59 1.12
N GLY A 89 -21.39 -7.92 1.88
CA GLY A 89 -21.25 -6.48 2.19
C GLY A 89 -19.96 -6.16 2.94
N ASN A 90 -19.61 -6.97 3.93
CA ASN A 90 -18.36 -6.82 4.69
C ASN A 90 -17.13 -7.00 3.78
N TRP A 91 -17.13 -8.01 2.91
CA TRP A 91 -16.07 -8.21 1.92
C TRP A 91 -15.94 -7.00 0.97
N MET A 92 -17.06 -6.44 0.48
CA MET A 92 -17.04 -5.25 -0.39
C MET A 92 -16.41 -4.04 0.32
N ALA A 93 -16.71 -3.81 1.60
CA ALA A 93 -16.12 -2.71 2.36
C ALA A 93 -14.59 -2.84 2.50
N ILE A 94 -14.09 -4.05 2.77
CA ILE A 94 -12.66 -4.33 2.84
C ILE A 94 -12.00 -4.11 1.47
N THR A 95 -12.61 -4.62 0.40
CA THR A 95 -12.10 -4.44 -0.98
C THR A 95 -12.04 -2.97 -1.40
N ALA A 96 -13.07 -2.18 -1.10
CA ALA A 96 -13.08 -0.75 -1.38
C ALA A 96 -11.95 -0.01 -0.65
N ARG A 97 -11.69 -0.35 0.62
CA ARG A 97 -10.58 0.24 1.39
C ARG A 97 -9.21 -0.10 0.81
N TYR A 98 -9.02 -1.33 0.33
CA TYR A 98 -7.79 -1.74 -0.35
C TYR A 98 -7.60 -0.99 -1.67
N LEU A 99 -8.65 -0.88 -2.48
CA LEU A 99 -8.61 -0.14 -3.75
C LEU A 99 -8.35 1.36 -3.55
N ALA A 100 -8.87 1.95 -2.48
CA ALA A 100 -8.62 3.34 -2.12
C ALA A 100 -7.23 3.61 -1.54
N VAL A 101 -6.37 2.57 -1.42
CA VAL A 101 -5.06 2.66 -0.74
C VAL A 101 -5.20 3.14 0.71
N ALA A 102 -6.40 3.05 1.28
CA ALA A 102 -6.70 3.42 2.66
C ALA A 102 -6.38 2.27 3.63
N SER A 103 -6.23 1.04 3.12
CA SER A 103 -5.84 -0.14 3.89
C SER A 103 -4.88 -1.02 3.10
N GLU A 104 -3.87 -1.57 3.77
CA GLU A 104 -2.96 -2.59 3.24
C GLU A 104 -3.54 -4.01 3.38
N GLU A 105 -4.72 -4.15 4.00
CA GLU A 105 -5.39 -5.42 4.23
C GLU A 105 -5.95 -5.98 2.91
N LYS A 106 -5.38 -7.09 2.43
CA LYS A 106 -5.74 -7.69 1.14
C LYS A 106 -7.09 -8.43 1.26
N PRO A 107 -8.13 -8.07 0.48
CA PRO A 107 -9.39 -8.81 0.46
C PRO A 107 -9.21 -10.21 -0.14
N PHE A 108 -10.21 -11.10 0.03
CA PHE A 108 -10.21 -12.47 -0.54
C PHE A 108 -9.69 -12.50 -1.99
N PRO A 109 -8.83 -13.47 -2.38
CA PRO A 109 -8.62 -14.81 -1.79
C PRO A 109 -7.58 -14.96 -0.66
N TRP A 110 -6.86 -13.91 -0.24
CA TRP A 110 -5.79 -14.07 0.77
C TRP A 110 -6.28 -14.06 2.23
N THR A 111 -7.48 -13.55 2.48
CA THR A 111 -8.09 -13.53 3.81
C THR A 111 -9.36 -14.36 3.82
N ALA A 112 -9.63 -15.03 4.94
CA ALA A 112 -10.86 -15.81 5.13
C ALA A 112 -12.10 -14.94 4.86
N TRP A 113 -13.13 -15.57 4.28
CA TRP A 113 -14.39 -14.91 3.97
C TRP A 113 -15.13 -14.60 5.28
N LYS A 114 -14.99 -13.36 5.74
CA LYS A 114 -15.68 -12.83 6.92
C LYS A 114 -17.08 -12.40 6.53
#